data_AF-A0A7W8UDK2-F1
#
_entry.id   AF-A0A7W8UDK2-F1
#
_cell.length_a   1.000
_cell.length_b   1.000
_cell.length_c   1.000
_cell.angle_alpha   90.00
_cell.angle_beta   90.00
_cell.angle_gamma   90.00
#
_symmetry.space_group_name_H-M   'P 1'
#
loop_
_entity.id
_entity.type
_entity.pdbx_description
1 polymer ?
#
loop_
_entity_poly.entity_id
_entity_poly.type
_entity_poly.pdbx_seq_one_letter_code
_entity_poly.pdbx_strand_id
1 'polypeptide(L)'
;MATLSQRKSRWPLALTAVLAVYAALTGLLVMALPIKDGARDWFAPLIPGGWMAWSFPGAMFFLTIFALLSLMAVWEYARPGGNPRVGILRFETTRGDRLFVSLLGSAFIHLAWLGLVGPNVWWALALSIVYAIGVFKLV
;
A
#
# COMPACT_ATOMS: atom_id res chain seq x y z
N MET A 1 -19.92 5.51 41.83
CA MET A 1 -18.94 6.34 41.10
C MET A 1 -18.16 5.41 40.17
N ALA A 2 -18.55 5.31 38.90
CA ALA A 2 -17.95 4.35 37.97
C ALA A 2 -16.61 4.92 37.45
N THR A 3 -15.51 4.25 37.77
CA THR A 3 -14.19 4.54 37.20
C THR A 3 -14.22 4.17 35.72
N LEU A 4 -14.35 5.17 34.85
CA LEU A 4 -14.14 4.99 33.41
C LEU A 4 -12.69 4.49 33.23
N SER A 5 -12.52 3.23 32.88
CA SER A 5 -11.21 2.68 32.55
C SER A 5 -10.64 3.49 31.39
N GLN A 6 -9.60 4.27 31.65
CA GLN A 6 -8.81 4.94 30.62
C GLN A 6 -8.24 3.87 29.68
N ARG A 7 -8.92 3.58 28.58
CA ARG A 7 -8.44 2.65 27.55
C ARG A 7 -7.21 3.29 26.92
N LYS A 8 -6.01 2.99 27.44
CA LYS A 8 -4.74 3.48 26.89
C LYS A 8 -4.67 3.04 25.44
N SER A 9 -4.84 4.01 24.54
CA SER A 9 -4.90 3.80 23.12
C SER A 9 -3.53 3.35 22.59
N ARG A 10 -3.34 2.04 22.39
CA ARG A 10 -2.06 1.44 21.93
C ARG A 10 -1.90 1.41 20.41
N TRP A 11 -2.85 1.95 19.65
CA TRP A 11 -2.74 1.98 18.18
C TRP A 11 -1.52 2.77 17.65
N PRO A 12 -1.00 3.83 18.32
CA PRO A 12 0.22 4.48 17.86
C PRO A 12 1.41 3.53 17.87
N LEU A 13 1.50 2.63 18.85
CA LEU A 13 2.54 1.61 18.90
C LEU A 13 2.42 0.61 17.75
N ALA A 14 1.20 0.19 17.43
CA ALA A 14 0.94 -0.69 16.30
C ALA A 14 1.28 -0.01 14.97
N LEU A 15 0.94 1.28 14.80
CA LEU A 15 1.32 2.06 13.63
C LEU A 15 2.84 2.18 13.50
N THR A 16 3.52 2.58 14.58
CA THR A 16 4.99 2.68 14.60
C THR A 16 5.63 1.33 14.30
N ALA A 17 5.10 0.23 14.82
CA ALA A 17 5.59 -1.11 14.53
C ALA A 17 5.45 -1.45 13.04
N VAL A 18 4.30 -1.18 12.42
CA VAL A 18 4.10 -1.43 10.97
C VAL A 18 5.09 -0.60 10.14
N LEU A 19 5.26 0.68 10.45
CA LEU A 19 6.19 1.55 9.73
C LEU A 19 7.65 1.13 9.94
N ALA A 20 8.03 0.74 11.15
CA ALA A 20 9.38 0.27 11.46
C ALA A 20 9.68 -1.05 10.75
N VAL A 21 8.73 -1.99 10.74
CA VAL A 21 8.85 -3.26 10.01
C VAL A 21 8.99 -3.00 8.51
N TYR A 22 8.16 -2.12 7.95
CA TYR A 22 8.25 -1.76 6.53
C TYR A 22 9.63 -1.15 6.18
N ALA A 23 10.12 -0.22 7.00
CA ALA A 23 11.45 0.38 6.81
C ALA A 23 12.58 -0.65 6.94
N ALA A 24 12.51 -1.53 7.94
CA ALA A 24 13.50 -2.59 8.15
C ALA A 24 13.52 -3.58 6.98
N LEU A 25 12.35 -4.07 6.53
CA LEU A 25 12.23 -4.98 5.39
C LEU A 25 12.71 -4.32 4.10
N THR A 26 12.42 -3.04 3.89
CA THR A 26 12.95 -2.28 2.75
C THR A 26 14.47 -2.18 2.81
N GLY A 27 15.03 -1.87 3.99
CA GLY A 27 16.48 -1.84 4.19
C GLY A 27 17.14 -3.19 3.93
N LEU A 28 16.54 -4.27 4.41
CA LEU A 28 16.99 -5.64 4.16
C LEU A 28 16.93 -6.00 2.66
N LEU A 29 15.87 -5.62 1.95
CA LEU A 29 15.77 -5.82 0.51
C LEU A 29 16.86 -5.05 -0.24
N VAL A 30 17.13 -3.80 0.14
CA VAL A 30 18.20 -3.00 -0.48
C VAL A 30 19.58 -3.60 -0.20
N MET A 31 19.80 -4.19 0.99
CA MET A 31 21.04 -4.90 1.32
C MET A 31 21.17 -6.23 0.59
N ALA A 32 20.06 -6.87 0.24
CA ALA A 32 20.01 -8.12 -0.51
C ALA A 32 20.11 -7.93 -2.04
N LEU A 33 20.23 -6.68 -2.52
CA LEU A 33 20.36 -6.40 -3.94
C LEU A 33 21.66 -6.99 -4.51
N PRO A 34 21.59 -7.71 -5.65
CA PRO A 34 22.79 -8.19 -6.32
C PRO A 34 23.64 -7.00 -6.81
N ILE A 35 24.95 -7.11 -6.61
CA ILE A 35 25.93 -6.11 -7.07
C ILE A 35 26.61 -6.67 -8.31
N LYS A 36 26.54 -5.93 -9.41
CA LYS A 36 27.20 -6.23 -10.67
C LYS A 36 28.09 -5.05 -11.07
N ASP A 37 29.35 -5.33 -11.39
CA ASP A 37 30.35 -4.32 -11.80
C ASP A 37 30.50 -3.16 -10.80
N GLY A 38 30.38 -3.45 -9.51
CA GLY A 38 30.47 -2.45 -8.43
C GLY A 38 29.22 -1.60 -8.21
N ALA A 39 28.17 -1.79 -9.02
CA ALA A 39 26.88 -1.12 -8.88
C ALA A 39 25.77 -2.09 -8.44
N ARG A 40 24.78 -1.58 -7.69
CA ARG A 40 23.57 -2.35 -7.36
C ARG A 40 22.70 -2.51 -8.60
N ASP A 41 22.36 -3.74 -8.93
CA ASP A 41 21.42 -4.03 -10.01
C ASP A 41 20.00 -4.06 -9.46
N TRP A 42 19.23 -3.00 -9.76
CA TRP A 42 17.87 -2.81 -9.27
C TRP A 42 16.83 -3.70 -9.94
N PHE A 43 17.13 -4.24 -11.12
CA PHE A 43 16.16 -5.00 -11.91
C PHE A 43 16.50 -6.48 -11.99
N ALA A 44 17.70 -6.87 -11.59
CA ALA A 44 18.08 -8.26 -11.46
C ALA A 44 17.18 -9.02 -10.47
N PRO A 45 16.92 -10.32 -10.73
CA PRO A 45 16.20 -11.17 -9.82
C PRO A 45 17.01 -11.38 -8.53
N LEU A 46 16.35 -11.20 -7.38
CA LEU A 46 16.90 -11.38 -6.03
C LEU A 46 17.22 -12.85 -5.73
N ILE A 47 16.50 -13.79 -6.37
CA ILE A 47 16.67 -15.23 -6.18
C ILE A 47 17.04 -15.85 -7.54
N PRO A 48 18.31 -16.22 -7.76
CA PRO A 48 18.73 -16.91 -8.98
C PRO A 48 17.99 -18.25 -9.12
N GLY A 49 17.38 -18.50 -10.28
CA GLY A 49 16.63 -19.75 -10.54
C GLY A 49 15.28 -19.85 -9.82
N GLY A 50 14.78 -18.77 -9.22
CA GLY A 50 13.44 -18.73 -8.64
C GLY A 50 12.34 -18.92 -9.69
N TRP A 51 11.21 -19.46 -9.26
CA TRP A 51 10.04 -19.70 -10.13
C TRP A 51 9.44 -18.41 -10.72
N MET A 52 9.60 -17.29 -10.01
CA MET A 52 9.25 -15.95 -10.47
C MET A 52 10.53 -15.11 -10.48
N ALA A 53 10.68 -14.26 -11.49
CA ALA A 53 11.75 -13.27 -11.55
C ALA A 53 11.50 -12.16 -10.50
N TRP A 54 11.74 -12.48 -9.24
CA TRP A 54 11.60 -11.58 -8.09
C TRP A 54 12.61 -10.44 -8.17
N SER A 55 12.28 -9.37 -8.88
CA SER A 55 13.08 -8.15 -8.90
C SER A 55 12.77 -7.27 -7.69
N PHE A 56 13.63 -6.29 -7.42
CA PHE A 56 13.41 -5.34 -6.33
C PHE A 56 12.11 -4.53 -6.48
N PRO A 57 11.77 -3.96 -7.67
CA PRO A 57 10.47 -3.31 -7.86
C PRO A 57 9.28 -4.25 -7.60
N GLY A 58 9.38 -5.53 -8.02
CA GLY A 58 8.36 -6.53 -7.75
C GLY A 58 8.20 -6.81 -6.25
N ALA A 59 9.30 -7.04 -5.55
CA ALA A 59 9.29 -7.26 -4.10
C ALA A 59 8.73 -6.05 -3.34
N MET A 60 9.13 -4.83 -3.72
CA MET A 60 8.63 -3.58 -3.14
C MET A 60 7.12 -3.39 -3.36
N PHE A 61 6.61 -3.77 -4.53
CA PHE A 61 5.17 -3.72 -4.80
C PHE A 61 4.39 -4.58 -3.80
N PHE A 62 4.74 -5.86 -3.66
CA PHE A 62 4.05 -6.75 -2.72
C PHE A 62 4.25 -6.32 -1.27
N LEU A 63 5.46 -5.90 -0.89
CA LEU A 63 5.74 -5.37 0.44
C LEU A 63 4.85 -4.16 0.77
N THR A 64 4.66 -3.26 -0.20
CA THR A 64 3.77 -2.10 -0.06
C THR A 64 2.31 -2.53 0.09
N ILE A 65 1.85 -3.52 -0.67
CA ILE A 65 0.49 -4.07 -0.50
C ILE A 65 0.31 -4.64 0.91
N PHE A 66 1.26 -5.44 1.41
CA PHE A 66 1.21 -5.95 2.79
C PHE A 66 1.22 -4.84 3.84
N ALA A 67 1.98 -3.77 3.62
CA ALA A 67 1.99 -2.60 4.49
C ALA A 67 0.63 -1.89 4.49
N LEU A 68 0.02 -1.67 3.33
CA LEU A 68 -1.32 -1.08 3.21
C LEU A 68 -2.39 -1.92 3.93
N LEU A 69 -2.36 -3.24 3.77
CA LEU A 69 -3.26 -4.15 4.50
C LEU A 69 -3.03 -4.09 6.01
N SER A 70 -1.78 -4.05 6.46
CA SER A 70 -1.42 -3.92 7.87
C SER A 70 -1.89 -2.58 8.46
N LEU A 71 -1.74 -1.49 7.70
CA LEU A 71 -2.24 -0.17 8.06
C LEU A 71 -3.77 -0.17 8.20
N MET A 72 -4.49 -0.89 7.34
CA MET A 72 -5.93 -1.07 7.48
C MET A 72 -6.31 -1.81 8.77
N ALA A 73 -5.57 -2.85 9.14
CA ALA A 73 -5.78 -3.55 10.40
C ALA A 73 -5.53 -2.64 11.62
N VAL A 74 -4.46 -1.85 11.58
CA VAL A 74 -4.16 -0.84 12.61
C VAL A 74 -5.25 0.23 12.68
N TRP A 75 -5.75 0.69 11.52
CA TRP A 75 -6.83 1.67 11.44
C TRP A 75 -8.10 1.13 12.09
N GLU A 76 -8.51 -0.09 11.76
CA GLU A 76 -9.72 -0.69 12.34
C GLU A 76 -9.58 -0.92 13.84
N TYR A 77 -8.38 -1.28 14.32
CA TYR A 77 -8.09 -1.34 15.75
C TYR A 77 -8.16 0.04 16.44
N ALA A 78 -7.68 1.09 15.77
CA ALA A 78 -7.66 2.46 16.30
C ALA A 78 -9.06 3.08 16.38
N ARG A 79 -9.88 2.86 15.36
CA ARG A 79 -11.25 3.36 15.25
C ARG A 79 -12.18 2.23 14.80
N PRO A 80 -12.65 1.39 15.74
CA PRO A 80 -13.63 0.36 15.45
C PRO A 80 -14.89 1.03 14.91
N GLY A 81 -15.40 0.55 13.77
CA GLY A 81 -16.59 1.13 13.17
C GLY A 81 -16.43 1.37 11.67
N GLY A 82 -15.97 0.36 10.96
CA GLY A 82 -16.16 0.22 9.51
C GLY A 82 -17.63 0.04 9.12
N ASN A 83 -18.56 0.83 9.68
CA ASN A 83 -19.96 0.77 9.27
C ASN A 83 -20.05 1.01 7.77
N PRO A 84 -20.78 0.15 7.04
CA PRO A 84 -20.98 0.33 5.61
C PRO A 84 -21.55 1.72 5.33
N ARG A 85 -20.97 2.40 4.34
CA ARG A 85 -21.50 3.68 3.85
C ARG A 85 -21.99 3.46 2.44
N VAL A 86 -23.16 4.02 2.14
CA VAL A 86 -23.67 4.09 0.78
C VAL A 86 -23.09 5.37 0.16
N GLY A 87 -22.02 5.19 -0.61
CA GLY A 87 -21.37 6.27 -1.35
C GLY A 87 -21.99 6.49 -2.74
N ILE A 88 -21.28 7.23 -3.58
CA ILE A 88 -21.73 7.56 -4.94
C ILE A 88 -21.94 6.32 -5.84
N LEU A 89 -21.28 5.21 -5.51
CA LEU A 89 -21.42 3.94 -6.21
C LEU A 89 -22.73 3.19 -5.89
N ARG A 90 -23.55 3.72 -4.95
CA ARG A 90 -24.88 3.20 -4.58
C ARG A 90 -24.94 1.77 -4.04
N PHE A 91 -23.80 1.19 -3.68
CA PHE A 91 -23.72 -0.02 -2.87
C PHE A 91 -22.98 0.26 -1.57
N GLU A 92 -23.19 -0.62 -0.59
CA GLU A 92 -22.52 -0.55 0.71
C GLU A 92 -21.02 -0.80 0.54
N THR A 93 -20.20 0.21 0.88
CA THR A 93 -18.74 0.05 0.90
C THR A 93 -18.20 0.08 2.32
N THR A 94 -17.34 -0.87 2.65
CA THR A 94 -16.51 -0.82 3.85
C THR A 94 -15.29 0.08 3.60
N ARG A 95 -14.46 0.27 4.62
CA ARG A 95 -13.18 0.97 4.45
C ARG A 95 -12.21 0.17 3.59
N GLY A 96 -12.22 -1.16 3.74
CA GLY A 96 -11.40 -2.08 2.95
C GLY A 96 -11.76 -2.03 1.48
N ASP A 97 -13.06 -1.99 1.17
CA ASP A 97 -13.55 -1.91 -0.21
C ASP A 97 -13.11 -0.61 -0.89
N ARG A 98 -13.12 0.52 -0.17
CA ARG A 98 -12.58 1.80 -0.67
C ARG A 98 -11.10 1.73 -1.01
N LEU A 99 -10.28 1.10 -0.15
CA LEU A 99 -8.86 0.88 -0.45
C LEU A 99 -8.71 0.01 -1.71
N PHE A 100 -9.45 -1.10 -1.80
CA PHE A 100 -9.41 -1.99 -2.96
C PHE A 100 -9.79 -1.26 -4.25
N VAL A 101 -10.90 -0.52 -4.25
CA VAL A 101 -11.34 0.29 -5.40
C VAL A 101 -10.28 1.33 -5.79
N SER A 102 -9.66 1.98 -4.80
CA SER A 102 -8.58 2.94 -5.08
C SER A 102 -7.36 2.29 -5.74
N LEU A 103 -6.95 1.11 -5.29
CA LEU A 103 -5.84 0.35 -5.89
C LEU A 103 -6.17 -0.16 -7.29
N LEU A 104 -7.37 -0.70 -7.47
CA LEU A 104 -7.86 -1.21 -8.76
C LEU A 104 -7.96 -0.07 -9.79
N GLY A 105 -8.58 1.06 -9.41
CA GLY A 105 -8.67 2.22 -10.30
C GLY A 105 -7.30 2.82 -10.61
N SER A 106 -6.38 2.86 -9.64
CA SER A 106 -4.99 3.28 -9.88
C SER A 106 -4.29 2.39 -10.91
N ALA A 107 -4.51 1.07 -10.87
CA ALA A 107 -3.97 0.15 -11.87
C ALA A 107 -4.50 0.48 -13.28
N PHE A 108 -5.80 0.73 -13.44
CA PHE A 108 -6.38 1.15 -14.72
C PHE A 108 -5.85 2.50 -15.20
N ILE A 109 -5.64 3.47 -14.30
CA ILE A 109 -5.03 4.76 -14.63
C ILE A 109 -3.61 4.55 -15.19
N HIS A 110 -2.80 3.69 -14.57
CA HIS A 110 -1.45 3.41 -15.05
C HIS A 110 -1.45 2.67 -16.40
N LEU A 111 -2.35 1.71 -16.59
CA LEU A 111 -2.50 1.01 -17.88
C LEU A 111 -2.95 1.96 -18.99
N ALA A 112 -3.94 2.82 -18.72
CA ALA A 112 -4.40 3.83 -19.68
C ALA A 112 -3.28 4.82 -20.01
N TRP A 113 -2.50 5.25 -19.02
CA TRP A 113 -1.38 6.16 -19.23
C TRP A 113 -0.29 5.54 -20.11
N LEU A 114 0.09 4.28 -19.84
CA LEU A 114 1.07 3.56 -20.66
C LEU A 114 0.57 3.38 -22.10
N GLY A 115 -0.73 3.13 -22.30
CA GLY A 115 -1.32 2.96 -23.62
C GLY A 115 -1.49 4.25 -24.42
N LEU A 116 -1.69 5.40 -23.76
CA LEU A 116 -2.04 6.67 -24.43
C LEU A 116 -0.94 7.73 -24.40
N VAL A 117 -0.14 7.79 -23.35
CA VAL A 117 0.84 8.87 -23.12
C VAL A 117 2.27 8.36 -23.22
N GLY A 118 2.58 7.23 -22.58
CA GLY A 118 3.90 6.60 -22.67
C GLY A 118 4.53 6.22 -21.33
N PRO A 119 5.85 5.94 -21.30
CA PRO A 119 6.51 5.25 -20.19
C PRO A 119 6.76 6.10 -18.94
N ASN A 120 6.63 7.43 -19.02
CA ASN A 120 6.79 8.30 -17.86
C ASN A 120 5.52 8.25 -16.98
N VAL A 121 5.53 7.36 -15.98
CA VAL A 121 4.37 7.07 -15.12
C VAL A 121 4.23 7.99 -13.90
N TRP A 122 5.13 8.94 -13.68
CA TRP A 122 5.07 9.82 -12.49
C TRP A 122 3.80 10.65 -12.42
N TRP A 123 3.30 11.08 -13.57
CA TRP A 123 2.01 11.78 -13.67
C TRP A 123 0.82 10.83 -13.49
N ALA A 124 0.92 9.59 -13.95
CA ALA A 124 -0.09 8.56 -13.67
C ALA A 124 -0.20 8.28 -12.17
N LEU A 125 0.93 8.28 -11.46
CA LEU A 125 0.98 8.14 -10.00
C LEU A 125 0.31 9.33 -9.31
N ALA A 126 0.61 10.57 -9.72
CA ALA A 126 -0.04 11.76 -9.17
C ALA A 126 -1.57 11.73 -9.37
N LEU A 127 -2.03 11.35 -10.57
CA LEU A 127 -3.45 11.18 -10.87
C LEU A 127 -4.09 10.08 -10.01
N SER A 128 -3.38 8.97 -9.81
CA SER A 128 -3.85 7.86 -8.97
C SER A 128 -4.02 8.27 -7.51
N ILE A 129 -3.14 9.12 -6.98
CA ILE A 129 -3.28 9.67 -5.61
C ILE A 129 -4.53 10.56 -5.52
N VAL A 130 -4.75 11.45 -6.49
CA VAL A 130 -5.95 12.31 -6.54
C VAL A 130 -7.21 11.45 -6.62
N TYR A 131 -7.20 10.43 -7.48
CA TYR A 131 -8.30 9.46 -7.60
C TYR A 131 -8.57 8.75 -6.27
N ALA A 132 -7.54 8.23 -5.60
CA ALA A 132 -7.68 7.55 -4.32
C ALA A 132 -8.31 8.47 -3.25
N ILE A 133 -7.85 9.73 -3.16
CA ILE A 133 -8.46 10.73 -2.26
C ILE A 133 -9.94 10.94 -2.58
N GLY A 134 -10.28 11.02 -3.88
CA GLY A 134 -11.67 11.11 -4.34
C GLY A 134 -12.50 9.91 -3.89
N VAL A 135 -11.99 8.68 -4.03
CA VAL A 135 -12.67 7.45 -3.58
C VAL A 135 -12.95 7.49 -2.08
N PHE A 136 -11.96 7.84 -1.25
CA PHE A 136 -12.15 7.90 0.20
C PHE A 136 -13.13 9.01 0.66
N LYS A 137 -13.36 10.04 -0.17
CA LYS A 137 -14.31 11.12 0.12
C LYS A 137 -15.73 10.83 -0.38
N LEU A 138 -15.87 10.18 -1.53
CA LEU A 138 -17.13 10.08 -2.27
C LEU A 138 -17.80 8.70 -2.20
N VAL A 139 -17.03 7.66 -1.90
CA VAL A 139 -17.48 6.27 -1.74
C VAL A 139 -17.58 5.96 -0.25
#